data_AF-A0A5R1NRK8-F1
#
_entry.id   AF-A0A5R1NRK8-F1
#
_cell.length_a   1.000
_cell.length_b   1.000
_cell.length_c   1.000
_cell.angle_alpha   90.00
_cell.angle_beta   90.00
_cell.angle_gamma   90.00
#
_symmetry.space_group_name_H-M   'P 1'
#
loop_
_entity.id
_entity.type
_entity.pdbx_description
1 polymer ?
#
loop_
_entity_poly.entity_id
_entity_poly.type
_entity_poly.pdbx_seq_one_letter_code
_entity_poly.pdbx_strand_id
1 'polypeptide(L)'
;MTDPRANMEGNNLLGLGAPNLDWSKSPGRVPGFWVSVVSVVLAVVLPFPALFVALIGLSLSLRAFSVIPAGATGRGLVLVSLALSGAAILAVVVRLVLVFV
;
A
#
# COMPACT_ATOMS: atom_id res chain seq x y z
N MET A 1 -41.50 5.32 21.83
CA MET A 1 -40.45 4.58 21.10
C MET A 1 -39.12 5.25 21.44
N THR A 2 -38.33 4.62 22.29
CA THR A 2 -36.99 5.06 22.71
C THR A 2 -35.98 4.62 21.66
N ASP A 3 -35.40 5.56 20.93
CA ASP A 3 -34.31 5.28 19.98
C ASP A 3 -33.06 4.85 20.78
N PRO A 4 -32.55 3.62 20.61
CA PRO A 4 -31.35 3.16 21.31
C PRO A 4 -30.08 3.97 20.95
N ARG A 5 -30.11 4.84 19.94
CA ARG A 5 -29.01 5.78 19.62
C ARG A 5 -29.01 7.03 20.49
N ALA A 6 -30.12 7.35 21.15
CA ALA A 6 -30.24 8.55 21.98
C ALA A 6 -29.66 8.35 23.38
N ASN A 7 -29.48 7.11 23.83
CA ASN A 7 -28.92 6.82 25.16
C ASN A 7 -27.38 6.72 25.09
N MET A 8 -26.73 7.86 24.87
CA MET A 8 -25.27 8.01 24.96
C MET A 8 -24.79 8.36 26.38
N GLU A 9 -25.71 8.57 27.32
CA GLU A 9 -25.41 8.80 28.73
C GLU A 9 -24.82 7.53 29.37
N GLY A 10 -23.56 7.62 29.80
CA GLY A 10 -22.85 6.53 30.47
C GLY A 10 -21.98 5.65 29.57
N ASN A 11 -21.98 5.85 28.24
CA ASN A 11 -21.01 5.20 27.39
C ASN A 11 -19.73 6.04 27.40
N ASN A 12 -18.69 5.56 28.08
CA ASN A 12 -17.41 6.24 28.30
C ASN A 12 -16.58 6.43 26.99
N LEU A 13 -17.24 6.49 25.84
CA LEU A 13 -16.69 6.65 24.49
C LEU A 13 -15.97 8.00 24.30
N LEU A 14 -16.38 9.04 25.03
CA LEU A 14 -15.66 10.33 25.05
C LEU A 14 -14.40 10.28 25.95
N GLY A 15 -14.35 9.36 26.91
CA GLY A 15 -13.18 9.12 27.80
C GLY A 15 -12.19 8.11 27.23
N LEU A 16 -12.64 7.23 26.33
CA LEU A 16 -11.80 6.51 25.39
C LEU A 16 -11.30 7.52 24.36
N GLY A 17 -10.26 8.29 24.72
CA GLY A 17 -9.61 9.24 23.82
C GLY A 17 -9.50 8.65 22.42
N ALA A 18 -9.88 9.44 21.41
CA ALA A 18 -10.03 9.00 20.03
C ALA A 18 -8.92 8.01 19.68
N PRO A 19 -9.23 6.80 19.18
CA PRO A 19 -8.24 5.77 18.95
C PRO A 19 -7.08 6.41 18.19
N ASN A 20 -5.89 6.43 18.79
CA ASN A 20 -4.69 6.92 18.13
C ASN A 20 -4.69 6.28 16.75
N LEU A 21 -4.86 7.10 15.71
CA LEU A 21 -5.01 6.63 14.34
C LEU A 21 -3.70 5.94 13.94
N ASP A 22 -3.62 4.64 14.22
CA ASP A 22 -2.48 3.80 13.93
C ASP A 22 -2.53 3.41 12.46
N TRP A 23 -2.01 4.31 11.62
CA TRP A 23 -1.85 4.12 10.19
C TRP A 23 -0.87 2.99 9.83
N SER A 24 -0.23 2.36 10.82
CA SER A 24 0.55 1.15 10.58
C SER A 24 -0.32 -0.06 10.20
N LYS A 25 -1.60 -0.05 10.54
CA LYS A 25 -2.52 -1.15 10.21
C LYS A 25 -3.29 -0.93 8.91
N SER A 26 -2.92 0.09 8.12
CA SER A 26 -3.63 0.41 6.88
C SER A 26 -3.63 -0.79 5.90
N PRO A 27 -4.82 -1.24 5.46
CA PRO A 27 -4.94 -2.35 4.52
C PRO A 27 -4.27 -1.99 3.19
N GLY A 28 -3.58 -2.96 2.58
CA GLY A 28 -2.81 -2.75 1.35
C GLY A 28 -1.33 -2.40 1.57
N ARG A 29 -0.93 -1.91 2.76
CA ARG A 29 0.45 -1.50 3.05
C ARG A 29 1.46 -2.64 3.01
N VAL A 30 1.28 -3.62 3.90
CA VAL A 30 2.13 -4.82 4.00
C VAL A 30 2.03 -5.71 2.77
N PRO A 31 0.82 -6.07 2.28
CA PRO A 31 0.73 -6.88 1.06
C PRO A 31 1.28 -6.14 -0.16
N GLY A 32 1.05 -4.83 -0.31
CA GLY A 32 1.62 -4.03 -1.39
C GLY A 32 3.14 -4.04 -1.40
N PHE A 33 3.77 -3.93 -0.23
CA PHE A 33 5.23 -4.03 -0.08
C PHE A 33 5.76 -5.39 -0.56
N TRP A 34 5.20 -6.49 -0.06
CA TRP A 34 5.66 -7.83 -0.44
C TRP A 34 5.44 -8.13 -1.92
N VAL A 35 4.30 -7.72 -2.48
CA VAL A 35 4.04 -7.84 -3.91
C VAL A 35 5.06 -7.04 -4.72
N SER A 36 5.43 -5.84 -4.27
CA SER A 36 6.48 -5.03 -4.92
C SER A 36 7.84 -5.70 -4.85
N VAL A 37 8.22 -6.28 -3.72
CA VAL A 37 9.47 -7.06 -3.59
C VAL A 37 9.48 -8.25 -4.54
N VAL A 38 8.40 -9.03 -4.60
CA VAL A 38 8.26 -10.16 -5.52
C VAL A 38 8.38 -9.70 -6.97
N SER A 39 7.80 -8.54 -7.31
CA SER A 39 7.89 -8.00 -8.67
C SER A 39 9.34 -7.68 -9.09
N VAL A 40 10.16 -7.17 -8.17
CA VAL A 40 11.59 -6.90 -8.44
C VAL A 40 12.35 -8.20 -8.66
N VAL A 41 12.11 -9.22 -7.84
CA VAL A 41 12.74 -10.54 -8.00
C VAL A 41 12.32 -11.16 -9.34
N LEU A 42 11.05 -11.09 -9.69
CA LEU A 42 10.54 -11.60 -10.97
C LEU A 42 11.10 -10.83 -12.17
N ALA A 43 11.35 -9.52 -12.06
CA ALA A 43 11.85 -8.71 -13.18
C ALA A 43 13.21 -9.21 -13.71
N VAL A 44 14.00 -9.85 -12.85
CA VAL A 44 15.30 -10.45 -13.22
C VAL A 44 15.11 -11.75 -14.00
N VAL A 45 14.14 -12.59 -13.64
CA VAL A 45 13.99 -13.95 -14.21
C VAL A 45 12.97 -13.98 -15.34
N LEU A 46 11.81 -13.36 -15.13
CA LEU A 46 10.61 -13.42 -15.95
C LEU A 46 10.01 -12.02 -16.11
N PRO A 47 10.52 -11.20 -17.05
CA PRO A 47 10.15 -9.78 -17.15
C PRO A 47 8.66 -9.56 -17.45
N PHE A 48 8.03 -10.43 -18.25
CA PHE A 48 6.60 -10.30 -18.57
C PHE A 48 5.70 -10.56 -17.35
N PRO A 49 5.79 -11.69 -16.63
CA PRO A 49 5.08 -11.88 -15.36
C PRO A 49 5.37 -10.79 -14.32
N ALA A 50 6.62 -10.31 -14.25
CA ALA A 50 7.02 -9.27 -13.32
C ALA A 50 6.21 -7.97 -13.51
N LEU A 51 5.89 -7.61 -14.76
CA LEU A 51 5.10 -6.43 -15.06
C LEU A 51 3.71 -6.49 -14.41
N PHE A 52 3.01 -7.62 -14.54
CA PHE A 52 1.68 -7.79 -13.94
C PHE A 52 1.74 -7.71 -12.41
N VAL A 53 2.75 -8.35 -11.80
CA VAL A 53 2.93 -8.32 -10.34
C VAL A 53 3.28 -6.90 -9.88
N ALA A 54 4.13 -6.17 -10.61
CA ALA A 54 4.47 -4.79 -10.31
C ALA A 54 3.24 -3.86 -10.39
N LEU A 55 2.35 -4.06 -11.36
CA LEU A 55 1.11 -3.29 -11.47
C LEU A 55 0.15 -3.55 -10.31
N ILE A 56 0.07 -4.79 -9.83
CA ILE A 56 -0.72 -5.15 -8.63
C ILE A 56 -0.10 -4.49 -7.39
N GLY A 57 1.23 -4.59 -7.22
CA GLY A 57 1.97 -3.95 -6.12
C GLY A 57 1.79 -2.44 -6.10
N LEU A 58 1.89 -1.80 -7.26
CA LEU A 58 1.63 -0.38 -7.46
C LEU A 58 0.20 -0.01 -7.06
N SER A 59 -0.80 -0.77 -7.53
CA SER A 59 -2.21 -0.51 -7.23
C SER A 59 -2.51 -0.59 -5.72
N LEU A 60 -1.97 -1.60 -5.04
CA LEU A 60 -2.11 -1.74 -3.59
C LEU A 60 -1.40 -0.60 -2.84
N SER A 61 -0.22 -0.21 -3.31
CA SER A 61 0.56 0.88 -2.73
C SER A 61 -0.12 2.23 -2.91
N LEU A 62 -0.70 2.50 -4.08
CA LEU A 62 -1.46 3.73 -4.35
C LEU A 62 -2.72 3.83 -3.49
N ARG A 63 -3.45 2.72 -3.32
CA ARG A 63 -4.61 2.67 -2.41
C ARG A 63 -4.18 3.01 -0.98
N ALA A 64 -3.11 2.40 -0.49
CA ALA A 64 -2.58 2.71 0.85
C ALA A 64 -2.07 4.16 0.95
N PHE A 65 -1.44 4.69 -0.09
CA PHE A 65 -0.92 6.06 -0.14
C PHE A 65 -2.04 7.10 -0.07
N SER A 66 -3.17 6.85 -0.73
CA SER A 66 -4.33 7.75 -0.73
C SER A 66 -5.01 7.89 0.63
N VAL A 67 -4.83 6.89 1.51
CA VAL A 67 -5.48 6.82 2.82
C VAL A 67 -4.57 7.32 3.94
N ILE A 68 -3.26 7.12 3.84
CA ILE A 68 -2.30 7.49 4.90
C ILE A 68 -1.89 8.96 4.75
N PRO A 69 -2.18 9.84 5.74
CA PRO A 69 -1.82 11.25 5.68
C PRO A 69 -0.30 11.49 5.65
N ALA A 70 0.11 12.66 5.15
CA ALA A 70 1.53 13.02 5.05
C ALA A 70 2.14 13.14 6.47
N GLY A 71 3.32 12.58 6.67
CA GLY A 71 3.99 12.57 7.98
C GLY A 71 3.52 11.48 8.96
N ALA A 72 2.50 10.68 8.62
CA ALA A 72 2.04 9.61 9.49
C ALA A 72 3.02 8.42 9.54
N THR A 73 3.16 7.85 10.72
CA THR A 73 3.93 6.62 10.98
C THR A 73 3.36 5.46 10.17
N GLY A 74 4.17 4.94 9.24
CA GLY A 74 3.77 3.86 8.32
C GLY A 74 3.72 4.23 6.85
N ARG A 75 3.77 5.53 6.50
CA ARG A 75 3.83 6.00 5.11
C ARG A 75 5.15 5.63 4.41
N GLY A 76 6.24 5.50 5.16
CA GLY A 76 7.55 5.11 4.63
C GLY A 76 7.52 3.77 3.88
N LEU A 77 6.82 2.77 4.43
CA LEU A 77 6.71 1.46 3.78
C LEU A 77 5.96 1.54 2.44
N VAL A 78 4.93 2.39 2.36
CA VAL A 78 4.19 2.64 1.12
C VAL A 78 5.07 3.32 0.08
N LEU A 79 5.88 4.32 0.49
CA LEU A 79 6.82 4.99 -0.41
C LEU A 79 7.87 4.04 -0.97
N VAL A 80 8.44 3.18 -0.12
CA VAL A 80 9.38 2.13 -0.56
C VAL A 80 8.72 1.18 -1.55
N SER A 81 7.49 0.74 -1.25
CA SER A 81 6.70 -0.12 -2.13
C SER A 81 6.42 0.53 -3.50
N LEU A 82 6.11 1.82 -3.51
CA LEU A 82 5.91 2.61 -4.73
C LEU A 82 7.19 2.67 -5.57
N ALA A 83 8.33 2.95 -4.91
CA ALA A 83 9.63 3.02 -5.55
C ALA A 83 10.04 1.66 -6.13
N LEU A 84 9.84 0.56 -5.40
CA LEU A 84 10.15 -0.80 -5.86
C LEU A 84 9.29 -1.18 -7.07
N SER A 85 7.98 -0.92 -7.01
CA SER A 85 7.07 -1.17 -8.15
C SER A 85 7.46 -0.33 -9.37
N GLY A 86 7.77 0.96 -9.18
CA GLY A 86 8.23 1.82 -10.27
C GLY A 86 9.54 1.36 -10.90
N ALA A 87 10.52 0.97 -10.06
CA ALA A 87 11.80 0.44 -10.51
C ALA A 87 11.63 -0.88 -11.27
N ALA A 88 10.77 -1.79 -10.81
CA ALA A 88 10.48 -3.04 -11.49
C ALA A 88 9.88 -2.80 -12.88
N ILE A 89 8.89 -1.90 -12.99
CA ILE A 89 8.29 -1.53 -14.28
C ILE A 89 9.35 -0.95 -15.22
N LEU A 90 10.17 -0.01 -14.72
CA LEU A 90 11.21 0.63 -15.53
C LEU A 90 12.26 -0.39 -16.01
N ALA A 91 12.69 -1.31 -15.13
CA ALA A 91 13.61 -2.39 -15.50
C ALA A 91 13.03 -3.29 -16.59
N VAL A 92 11.75 -3.65 -16.50
CA VAL A 92 11.06 -4.44 -17.53
C VAL A 92 11.02 -3.67 -18.85
N VAL A 93 10.65 -2.40 -18.84
CA VAL A 93 10.60 -1.56 -20.06
C VAL A 93 11.98 -1.45 -20.71
N VAL A 94 13.02 -1.14 -19.94
CA VAL A 94 14.41 -1.05 -20.45
C VAL A 94 14.83 -2.39 -21.06
N ARG A 95 14.52 -3.50 -20.39
CA ARG A 95 14.86 -4.83 -20.90
C ARG A 95 14.12 -5.15 -22.19
N LEU A 96 12.85 -4.77 -22.32
CA LEU A 96 12.11 -4.94 -23.58
C LEU A 96 12.77 -4.15 -24.70
N VAL A 97 13.10 -2.87 -24.47
CA VAL A 97 13.80 -2.04 -25.47
C VAL A 97 15.12 -2.67 -25.89
N LEU A 98 15.96 -3.11 -24.94
CA LEU A 98 17.24 -3.75 -25.23
C LEU A 98 17.13 -5.10 -25.95
N VAL A 99 15.99 -5.79 -25.85
CA VAL A 99 15.76 -7.06 -26.56
C VAL A 99 15.28 -6.80 -27.99
N PHE A 100 14.58 -5.69 -28.24
CA PHE A 100 13.99 -5.37 -29.54
C PHE A 100 14.83 -4.40 -30.41
N VAL A 101 15.85 -3.75 -29.84
CA VAL A 101 16.82 -2.88 -30.53
C VAL A 101 18.10 -3.67 -30.79
#